data_AF-A0A7V3M6N8-F1
#
_entry.id   AF-A0A7V3M6N8-F1
#
_cell.length_a   1.000
_cell.length_b   1.000
_cell.length_c   1.000
_cell.angle_alpha   90.00
_cell.angle_beta   90.00
_cell.angle_gamma   90.00
#
_symmetry.space_group_name_H-M   'P 1'
#
loop_
_entity.id
_entity.type
_entity.pdbx_description
1 polymer ?
#
loop_
_entity_poly.entity_id
_entity_poly.type
_entity_poly.pdbx_seq_one_letter_code
_entity_poly.pdbx_strand_id
1 'polypeptide(L)'
;VDFKNTIIIMTSNIISSITDEEISEEKLNEILLKYFRPEFINRLDEIIIFNKLTKENILSIIDIQIERINENLKEKGLKIEIDEKAKNLLLEMGFNMNFGARPLKRAIQKNILDPLAIELLKNPSLKKALIKAENNKIIIRSAEKV
;
A
#
# COMPACT_ATOMS: atom_id res chain seq x y z
N VAL A 1 28.25 -1.04 23.15
CA VAL A 1 27.52 -1.18 21.88
C VAL A 1 27.88 0.02 21.03
N ASP A 2 28.27 -0.18 19.77
CA ASP A 2 28.70 0.87 18.83
C ASP A 2 27.65 1.01 17.70
N PHE A 3 27.27 2.24 17.37
CA PHE A 3 26.26 2.58 16.34
C PHE A 3 26.85 3.34 15.15
N LYS A 4 28.19 3.42 15.03
CA LYS A 4 28.87 4.18 13.95
C LYS A 4 28.47 3.75 12.53
N ASN A 5 28.12 2.48 12.32
CA ASN A 5 27.69 1.95 11.03
C ASN A 5 26.20 1.59 11.05
N THR A 6 25.36 2.48 11.58
CA THR A 6 23.91 2.27 11.70
C THR A 6 23.14 3.48 11.19
N ILE A 7 22.11 3.22 10.38
CA ILE A 7 21.12 4.25 10.02
C ILE A 7 19.99 4.15 11.05
N ILE A 8 19.74 5.23 11.78
CA ILE A 8 18.64 5.33 12.73
C ILE A 8 17.48 6.02 12.05
N ILE A 9 16.38 5.28 11.85
CA ILE A 9 15.13 5.84 11.32
C ILE A 9 14.15 5.95 12.47
N MET A 10 13.63 7.16 12.68
CA MET A 10 12.59 7.44 13.67
C MET A 10 11.33 7.89 12.95
N THR A 11 10.19 7.31 13.33
CA THR A 11 8.89 7.63 12.74
C THR A 11 7.97 8.21 13.79
N SER A 12 7.27 9.29 13.47
CA SER A 12 6.31 9.93 14.38
C SER A 12 5.06 10.37 13.61
N ASN A 13 3.92 10.41 14.30
CA ASN A 13 2.64 10.90 13.78
C ASN A 13 2.30 12.33 14.26
N ILE A 14 3.25 13.05 14.86
CA ILE A 14 3.07 14.43 15.38
C ILE A 14 2.44 15.37 14.34
N ILE A 15 2.76 15.19 13.06
CA ILE A 15 2.33 16.05 11.95
C ILE A 15 1.01 15.57 11.30
N SER A 16 0.51 14.39 11.68
CA SER A 16 -0.63 13.74 11.00
C SER A 16 -1.95 14.52 11.03
N SER A 17 -2.10 15.48 11.94
CA SER A 17 -3.29 16.33 12.07
C SER A 17 -3.26 17.59 11.20
N ILE A 18 -2.13 17.90 10.56
CA ILE A 18 -1.99 19.07 9.69
C ILE A 18 -2.44 18.67 8.30
N THR A 19 -3.50 19.31 7.81
CA THR A 19 -4.27 18.73 6.73
C THR A 19 -3.75 19.02 5.34
N ASP A 20 -3.38 20.25 4.97
CA ASP A 20 -3.24 20.59 3.54
C ASP A 20 -2.34 21.81 3.20
N GLU A 21 -1.26 22.07 3.95
CA GLU A 21 -0.28 23.08 3.53
C GLU A 21 1.14 22.49 3.52
N GLU A 22 1.97 22.91 2.57
CA GLU A 22 3.41 22.73 2.66
C GLU A 22 3.85 23.37 3.99
N ILE A 23 4.22 22.51 4.94
CA ILE A 23 4.62 22.97 6.26
C ILE A 23 5.97 23.65 6.10
N SER A 24 6.00 24.97 6.31
CA SER A 24 7.27 25.70 6.33
C SER A 24 8.20 25.13 7.41
N GLU A 25 9.51 25.20 7.19
CA GLU A 25 10.50 24.72 8.16
C GLU A 25 10.34 25.38 9.53
N GLU A 26 9.94 26.65 9.56
CA GLU A 26 9.65 27.40 10.78
C GLU A 26 8.48 26.77 11.54
N LYS A 27 7.38 26.47 10.85
CA LYS A 27 6.21 25.82 11.44
C LYS A 27 6.51 24.41 11.91
N LEU A 28 7.30 23.67 11.14
CA LEU A 28 7.77 22.35 11.50
C LEU A 28 8.57 22.39 12.82
N ASN A 29 9.53 23.31 12.91
CA ASN A 29 10.34 23.51 14.11
C ASN A 29 9.50 23.90 15.33
N GLU A 30 8.55 24.83 15.19
CA GLU A 30 7.63 25.20 16.28
C GLU A 30 6.86 23.98 16.82
N ILE A 31 6.43 23.08 15.94
CA ILE A 31 5.66 21.91 16.32
C ILE A 31 6.55 20.88 17.00
N LEU A 32 7.73 20.61 16.44
CA LEU A 32 8.68 19.66 17.02
C LEU A 32 9.15 20.08 18.41
N LEU A 33 9.37 21.38 18.63
CA LEU A 33 9.76 21.94 19.94
C LEU A 33 8.70 21.75 21.04
N LYS A 34 7.44 21.47 20.69
CA LYS A 34 6.40 21.10 21.67
C LYS A 34 6.57 19.69 22.23
N TYR A 35 7.26 18.81 21.50
CA TYR A 35 7.40 17.38 21.84
C TYR A 35 8.84 16.98 22.16
N PHE A 36 9.82 17.63 21.53
CA PHE A 36 11.24 17.30 21.67
C PHE A 36 12.05 18.52 22.08
N ARG A 37 13.13 18.27 22.83
CA ARG A 37 14.06 19.33 23.21
C ARG A 37 14.95 19.73 22.03
N PRO A 38 15.41 20.99 21.94
CA PRO A 38 16.29 21.45 20.88
C PRO A 38 17.54 20.59 20.70
N GLU A 39 18.13 20.07 21.79
CA GLU A 39 19.34 19.26 21.74
C GLU A 39 19.14 17.94 21.01
N PHE A 40 17.91 17.39 21.02
CA PHE A 40 17.57 16.19 20.28
C PHE A 40 17.34 16.49 18.81
N ILE A 41 16.59 17.56 18.51
CA ILE A 41 16.30 17.97 17.12
C ILE A 41 17.61 18.29 16.38
N ASN A 42 18.55 18.98 17.04
CA ASN A 42 19.87 19.31 16.49
C ASN A 42 20.79 18.08 16.28
N ARG A 43 20.35 16.86 16.61
CA ARG A 43 21.08 15.60 16.36
C ARG A 43 20.45 14.78 15.24
N LEU A 44 19.38 15.27 14.64
CA LEU A 44 18.80 14.69 13.45
C LEU A 44 19.50 15.29 12.24
N ASP A 45 20.05 14.43 11.39
CA ASP A 45 20.67 14.88 10.15
C ASP A 45 19.62 15.47 9.19
N GLU A 46 18.46 14.82 9.09
CA GLU A 46 17.38 15.18 8.18
C GLU A 46 16.00 14.90 8.80
N ILE A 47 15.02 15.76 8.48
CA ILE A 47 13.62 15.60 8.90
C ILE A 47 12.75 15.53 7.65
N ILE A 48 12.28 14.32 7.34
CA ILE A 48 11.46 14.08 6.14
C ILE A 48 9.97 14.05 6.49
N ILE A 49 9.20 14.91 5.83
CA ILE A 49 7.74 14.93 5.95
C ILE A 49 7.15 13.95 4.92
N PHE A 50 6.31 13.03 5.40
CA PHE A 50 5.57 12.11 4.56
C PHE A 50 4.20 12.69 4.20
N ASN A 51 4.03 13.05 2.93
CA ASN A 51 2.76 13.54 2.41
C ASN A 51 1.68 12.44 2.42
N LYS A 52 0.41 12.87 2.52
CA LYS A 52 -0.73 11.96 2.38
C LYS A 52 -0.74 11.35 0.99
N LEU A 53 -1.14 10.08 0.92
CA LEU A 53 -1.29 9.38 -0.34
C LEU A 53 -2.46 9.93 -1.14
N THR A 54 -2.21 10.27 -2.40
CA THR A 54 -3.27 10.60 -3.36
C THR A 54 -3.92 9.32 -3.90
N LYS A 55 -5.05 9.46 -4.61
CA LYS A 55 -5.70 8.33 -5.28
C LYS A 55 -4.77 7.66 -6.30
N GLU A 56 -4.01 8.46 -7.04
CA GLU A 56 -3.04 8.02 -8.04
C GLU A 56 -1.89 7.23 -7.39
N ASN A 57 -1.41 7.68 -6.23
CA ASN A 57 -0.42 6.92 -5.47
C ASN A 57 -0.97 5.55 -5.06
N ILE A 58 -2.25 5.48 -4.67
CA ILE A 58 -2.86 4.22 -4.25
C ILE A 58 -3.05 3.27 -5.42
N LEU A 59 -3.46 3.76 -6.58
CA LEU A 59 -3.51 2.93 -7.80
C LEU A 59 -2.13 2.36 -8.13
N SER A 60 -1.07 3.17 -8.02
CA SER A 60 0.31 2.70 -8.19
C SER A 60 0.71 1.65 -7.15
N ILE A 61 0.25 1.82 -5.90
CA ILE A 61 0.48 0.82 -4.84
C ILE A 61 -0.27 -0.48 -5.16
N ILE A 62 -1.48 -0.43 -5.73
CA ILE A 62 -2.20 -1.63 -6.17
C ILE A 62 -1.36 -2.39 -7.19
N ASP A 63 -0.81 -1.71 -8.18
CA ASP A 63 0.04 -2.34 -9.20
C ASP A 63 1.25 -3.04 -8.58
N ILE A 64 1.97 -2.37 -7.68
CA ILE A 64 3.10 -2.96 -6.95
C ILE A 64 2.68 -4.20 -6.15
N GLN A 65 1.51 -4.19 -5.52
CA GLN A 65 1.03 -5.35 -4.75
C GLN A 65 0.67 -6.51 -5.68
N ILE A 66 0.04 -6.26 -6.82
CA ILE A 66 -0.31 -7.29 -7.80
C ILE A 66 0.96 -7.89 -8.41
N GLU A 67 1.98 -7.08 -8.69
CA GLU A 67 3.28 -7.55 -9.15
C GLU A 67 3.95 -8.46 -8.12
N ARG A 68 4.01 -8.06 -6.85
CA ARG A 68 4.53 -8.90 -5.76
C ARG A 68 3.76 -10.22 -5.61
N ILE A 69 2.45 -10.21 -5.82
CA ILE A 69 1.66 -11.44 -5.83
C ILE A 69 2.08 -12.32 -7.00
N ASN A 70 2.22 -11.75 -8.21
CA ASN A 70 2.68 -12.49 -9.38
C ASN A 70 4.09 -13.06 -9.23
N GLU A 71 5.01 -12.36 -8.56
CA GLU A 71 6.34 -12.89 -8.23
C GLU A 71 6.24 -14.17 -7.40
N ASN A 72 5.40 -14.18 -6.37
CA ASN A 72 5.16 -15.37 -5.53
C ASN A 72 4.44 -16.49 -6.28
N LEU A 73 3.54 -16.16 -7.22
CA LEU A 73 2.79 -17.14 -8.00
C LEU A 73 3.60 -17.74 -9.16
N LYS A 74 4.71 -17.11 -9.54
CA LYS A 74 5.58 -17.55 -10.63
C LYS A 74 6.08 -18.98 -10.44
N GLU A 75 6.46 -19.35 -9.22
CA GLU A 75 6.91 -20.70 -8.88
C GLU A 75 5.81 -21.76 -9.08
N LYS A 76 4.54 -21.35 -9.00
CA LYS A 76 3.38 -22.21 -9.21
C LYS A 76 2.88 -22.20 -10.66
N GLY A 77 3.55 -21.47 -11.56
CA GLY A 77 3.14 -21.34 -12.97
C GLY A 77 1.81 -20.61 -13.17
N LEU A 78 1.41 -19.79 -12.20
CA LEU A 78 0.18 -19.01 -12.21
C LEU A 78 0.49 -17.52 -12.38
N LYS A 79 -0.31 -16.83 -13.19
CA LYS A 79 -0.28 -15.37 -13.34
C LYS A 79 -1.67 -14.78 -13.12
N ILE A 80 -1.75 -13.69 -12.37
CA ILE A 80 -2.95 -12.87 -12.25
C ILE A 80 -2.81 -11.58 -13.05
N GLU A 81 -3.89 -11.18 -13.69
CA GLU A 81 -4.03 -9.88 -14.35
C GLU A 81 -5.27 -9.19 -13.77
N ILE A 82 -5.17 -7.88 -13.54
CA ILE A 82 -6.25 -7.07 -12.99
C ILE A 82 -6.64 -6.01 -14.01
N ASP A 83 -7.94 -5.80 -14.22
CA ASP A 83 -8.43 -4.73 -15.08
C ASP A 83 -8.57 -3.40 -14.33
N GLU A 84 -8.62 -2.31 -15.09
CA GLU A 84 -8.73 -0.96 -14.51
C GLU A 84 -10.02 -0.77 -13.68
N LYS A 85 -11.11 -1.45 -14.02
CA LYS A 85 -12.36 -1.39 -13.25
C LYS A 85 -12.19 -2.01 -11.87
N ALA A 86 -11.51 -3.15 -11.77
CA ALA A 86 -11.20 -3.81 -10.51
C ALA A 86 -10.21 -2.99 -9.67
N LYS A 87 -9.20 -2.35 -10.28
CA LYS A 87 -8.30 -1.44 -9.55
C LYS A 87 -9.05 -0.26 -8.94
N ASN A 88 -9.94 0.37 -9.70
CA ASN A 88 -10.75 1.48 -9.19
C ASN A 88 -11.71 1.03 -8.07
N LEU A 89 -12.31 -0.16 -8.20
CA LEU A 89 -13.15 -0.71 -7.13
C LEU A 89 -12.33 -1.01 -5.85
N LEU A 90 -11.11 -1.53 -5.99
CA LEU A 90 -10.19 -1.73 -4.85
C LEU A 90 -9.79 -0.41 -4.19
N LEU A 91 -9.58 0.65 -4.99
CA LEU A 91 -9.32 1.98 -4.48
C LEU A 91 -10.51 2.45 -3.63
N GLU A 92 -11.74 2.33 -4.12
CA GLU A 92 -12.94 2.72 -3.36
C GLU A 92 -13.13 1.90 -2.08
N MET A 93 -12.85 0.59 -2.12
CA MET A 93 -12.95 -0.30 -0.96
C MET A 93 -11.82 -0.14 0.07
N GLY A 94 -10.62 0.18 -0.41
CA GLY A 94 -9.37 0.16 0.37
C GLY A 94 -8.84 1.53 0.76
N PHE A 95 -9.39 2.61 0.22
CA PHE A 95 -8.97 3.97 0.56
C PHE A 95 -9.65 4.47 1.81
N ASN A 96 -8.84 4.75 2.82
CA ASN A 96 -9.26 5.58 3.94
C ASN A 96 -8.17 6.61 4.21
N MET A 97 -8.52 7.89 4.09
CA MET A 97 -7.60 9.03 4.25
C MET A 97 -6.87 9.02 5.60
N ASN A 98 -7.49 8.45 6.65
CA ASN A 98 -6.92 8.38 8.00
C ASN A 98 -6.02 7.16 8.22
N PHE A 99 -6.17 6.09 7.43
CA PHE A 99 -5.42 4.83 7.61
C PHE A 99 -4.40 4.55 6.49
N GLY A 100 -4.29 5.44 5.50
CA GLY A 100 -3.37 5.30 4.37
C GLY A 100 -3.65 4.03 3.56
N ALA A 101 -2.61 3.39 3.04
CA ALA A 101 -2.71 2.16 2.24
C ALA A 101 -2.88 0.86 3.08
N ARG A 102 -2.97 0.95 4.42
CA ARG A 102 -3.11 -0.26 5.27
C ARG A 102 -4.41 -1.05 4.98
N PRO A 103 -5.58 -0.42 4.81
CA PRO A 103 -6.80 -1.14 4.45
C PRO A 103 -6.71 -1.78 3.06
N LEU A 104 -5.92 -1.22 2.15
CA LEU A 104 -5.74 -1.77 0.80
C LEU A 104 -5.16 -3.19 0.83
N LYS A 105 -4.13 -3.44 1.65
CA LYS A 105 -3.57 -4.80 1.78
C LYS A 105 -4.64 -5.81 2.21
N ARG A 106 -5.51 -5.43 3.14
CA ARG A 106 -6.64 -6.27 3.58
C ARG A 106 -7.68 -6.45 2.48
N ALA A 107 -7.97 -5.40 1.71
CA ALA A 107 -8.90 -5.47 0.58
C ALA A 107 -8.39 -6.42 -0.51
N ILE A 108 -7.10 -6.36 -0.86
CA ILE A 108 -6.46 -7.29 -1.80
C ILE A 108 -6.50 -8.72 -1.25
N GLN A 109 -6.17 -8.92 0.03
CA GLN A 109 -6.25 -10.25 0.65
C GLN A 109 -7.67 -10.83 0.53
N LYS A 110 -8.67 -10.10 1.03
CA LYS A 110 -10.05 -10.58 1.14
C LYS A 110 -10.74 -10.76 -0.22
N ASN A 111 -10.47 -9.88 -1.18
CA ASN A 111 -11.21 -9.85 -2.45
C ASN A 111 -10.46 -10.49 -3.62
N ILE A 112 -9.14 -10.72 -3.49
CA ILE A 112 -8.34 -11.35 -4.55
C ILE A 112 -7.71 -12.65 -4.04
N LEU A 113 -6.88 -12.60 -2.99
CA LEU A 113 -6.09 -13.76 -2.59
C LEU A 113 -6.97 -14.88 -2.00
N ASP A 114 -7.94 -14.55 -1.15
CA ASP A 114 -8.82 -15.57 -0.55
C ASP A 114 -9.69 -16.25 -1.61
N PRO A 115 -10.37 -15.53 -2.54
CA PRO A 115 -11.10 -16.17 -3.62
C PRO A 115 -10.21 -16.93 -4.59
N LEU A 116 -8.99 -16.43 -4.88
CA LEU A 116 -8.03 -17.12 -5.75
C LEU A 116 -7.60 -18.46 -5.14
N ALA A 117 -7.38 -18.50 -3.82
CA ALA A 117 -7.04 -19.73 -3.12
C ALA A 117 -8.16 -20.76 -3.23
N ILE A 118 -9.42 -20.34 -3.05
CA ILE A 118 -10.59 -21.23 -3.24
C ILE A 118 -10.67 -21.74 -4.68
N GLU A 119 -10.41 -20.88 -5.66
CA GLU A 119 -10.43 -21.26 -7.07
C GLU A 119 -9.32 -22.27 -7.42
N LEU A 120 -8.12 -22.09 -6.87
CA LEU A 120 -7.01 -23.03 -7.03
C LEU A 120 -7.28 -24.39 -6.39
N LEU A 121 -8.05 -24.45 -5.30
CA LEU A 121 -8.48 -25.73 -4.71
C LEU A 121 -9.46 -26.47 -5.62
N LYS A 122 -10.32 -25.74 -6.35
CA LYS A 122 -11.27 -26.33 -7.31
C LYS A 122 -10.62 -26.69 -8.64
N ASN A 123 -9.70 -25.84 -9.11
CA ASN A 123 -8.98 -26.00 -10.36
C ASN A 123 -7.47 -25.81 -10.14
N PRO A 124 -6.75 -26.85 -9.68
CA PRO A 124 -5.30 -26.79 -9.44
C PRO A 124 -4.47 -26.55 -10.70
N SER A 125 -5.05 -26.72 -11.90
CA SER A 125 -4.37 -26.54 -13.18
C SER A 125 -4.49 -25.12 -13.75
N LEU A 126 -5.06 -24.19 -12.99
CA LEU A 126 -5.19 -22.79 -13.39
C LEU A 126 -3.81 -22.15 -13.62
N LYS A 127 -3.58 -21.64 -14.84
CA LYS A 127 -2.33 -20.94 -15.20
C LYS A 127 -2.49 -19.42 -15.28
N LYS A 128 -3.71 -18.95 -15.53
CA LYS A 128 -4.00 -17.53 -15.68
C LYS A 128 -5.36 -17.19 -15.10
N ALA A 129 -5.40 -16.16 -14.26
CA ALA A 129 -6.63 -15.63 -13.68
C ALA A 129 -6.77 -14.15 -14.01
N LEU A 130 -7.98 -13.74 -14.40
CA LEU A 130 -8.32 -12.36 -14.70
C LEU A 130 -9.26 -11.82 -13.61
N ILE A 131 -8.80 -10.79 -12.91
CA ILE A 131 -9.52 -10.11 -11.84
C ILE A 131 -10.31 -8.97 -12.48
N LYS A 132 -11.64 -9.00 -12.32
CA LYS A 132 -12.58 -8.03 -12.87
C LYS A 132 -13.52 -7.48 -11.81
N ALA A 133 -14.10 -6.32 -12.07
CA ALA A 133 -15.23 -5.79 -11.29
C ALA A 133 -16.56 -6.03 -12.01
N GLU A 134 -17.50 -6.70 -11.34
CA GLU A 134 -18.90 -6.87 -11.78
C GLU A 134 -19.85 -6.65 -10.59
N ASN A 135 -20.94 -5.90 -10.78
CA ASN A 135 -21.95 -5.63 -9.75
C ASN A 135 -21.37 -5.17 -8.40
N ASN A 136 -20.39 -4.26 -8.46
CA ASN A 136 -19.68 -3.73 -7.29
C ASN A 136 -18.93 -4.79 -6.46
N LYS A 137 -18.56 -5.92 -7.08
CA LYS A 137 -17.78 -7.00 -6.48
C LYS A 137 -16.61 -7.37 -7.38
N ILE A 138 -15.54 -7.82 -6.75
CA ILE A 138 -14.39 -8.40 -7.46
C ILE A 138 -14.69 -9.85 -7.76
N ILE A 139 -14.50 -10.23 -9.02
CA ILE A 139 -14.64 -11.60 -9.49
C ILE A 139 -13.34 -12.06 -10.15
N ILE A 140 -13.08 -13.36 -10.03
CA ILE A 140 -11.94 -14.01 -10.67
C ILE A 140 -12.49 -14.88 -11.80
N ARG A 141 -12.03 -14.64 -13.02
CA ARG A 141 -12.32 -15.50 -14.17
C ARG A 141 -11.07 -16.28 -14.53
N SER A 142 -11.22 -17.58 -14.74
CA SER A 142 -10.20 -18.35 -15.43
C SER A 142 -10.09 -17.83 -16.85
N ALA A 143 -8.88 -17.47 -17.28
CA ALA A 143 -8.61 -17.36 -18.70
C ALA A 143 -8.37 -18.80 -19.17
N GLU A 144 -9.41 -19.47 -19.66
CA GLU A 144 -9.23 -20.75 -20.33
C GLU A 144 -8.23 -20.61 -21.49
N LYS A 145 -7.43 -21.65 -21.68
CA LYS A 145 -6.42 -21.73 -22.73
C LYS A 145 -7.04 -21.35 -24.09
N VAL A 146 -6.40 -20.39 -24.78
CA VAL A 146 -6.36 -20.43 -26.24
C VAL A 146 -5.52 -21.63 -26.65
#